data_AF-A0A8J3EP06-F1
#
_entry.id   AF-A0A8J3EP06-F1
#
_cell.length_a   1.000
_cell.length_b   1.000
_cell.length_c   1.000
_cell.angle_alpha   90.00
_cell.angle_beta   90.00
_cell.angle_gamma   90.00
#
_symmetry.space_group_name_H-M   'P 1'
#
loop_
_entity.id
_entity.type
_entity.pdbx_description
1 polymer ?
#
loop_
_entity_poly.entity_id
_entity_poly.type
_entity_poly.pdbx_seq_one_letter_code
_entity_poly.pdbx_strand_id
1 'polypeptide(L)'
;MKITKRADLIIDQYGNYYYAIDQKEETLRIVNAFMDLSYRRILDETYMEMHAGERIGQHPYNLLKDHIHMVANKRSRFKLYTLEEIEQHYDVILEPLYIPNT
;
A
#
# COMPACT_ATOMS: atom_id res chain seq x y z
N MET A 1 -10.42 16.30 -0.80
CA MET A 1 -10.66 14.85 -0.93
C MET A 1 -10.57 14.19 0.47
N LYS A 2 -11.09 12.98 0.71
CA LYS A 2 -10.89 12.25 1.98
C LYS A 2 -10.44 10.82 1.67
N ILE A 3 -9.24 10.45 2.13
CA ILE A 3 -8.62 9.15 1.85
C ILE A 3 -8.61 8.31 3.13
N THR A 4 -8.99 7.05 2.99
CA THR A 4 -8.95 6.07 4.07
C THR A 4 -7.55 5.46 4.14
N LYS A 5 -6.77 5.87 5.15
CA LYS A 5 -5.41 5.37 5.38
C LYS A 5 -5.37 3.85 5.36
N ARG A 6 -4.36 3.26 4.70
CA ARG A 6 -4.12 1.80 4.59
C ARG A 6 -5.30 0.97 4.06
N ALA A 7 -6.27 1.59 3.40
CA ALA A 7 -7.44 0.91 2.84
C ALA A 7 -7.79 1.39 1.43
N ASP A 8 -7.83 2.70 1.19
CA ASP A 8 -7.90 3.19 -0.19
C ASP A 8 -6.56 2.96 -0.89
N LEU A 9 -6.62 2.65 -2.19
CA LEU A 9 -5.47 2.37 -3.04
C LEU A 9 -5.18 3.55 -3.95
N ILE A 10 -3.91 3.82 -4.17
CA ILE A 10 -3.41 4.80 -5.13
C ILE A 10 -2.53 4.05 -6.13
N ILE A 11 -2.74 4.23 -7.44
CA ILE A 11 -1.96 3.56 -8.49
C ILE A 11 -1.20 4.58 -9.33
N ASP A 12 0.08 4.32 -9.59
CA ASP A 12 0.86 5.12 -10.56
C ASP A 12 0.75 4.56 -11.98
N GLN A 13 1.31 5.30 -12.94
CA GLN A 13 1.34 4.92 -14.35
C GLN A 13 2.15 3.63 -14.63
N TYR A 14 2.99 3.18 -13.70
CA TYR A 14 3.81 1.98 -13.81
C TYR A 14 3.13 0.75 -13.19
N GLY A 15 1.92 0.91 -12.62
CA GLY A 15 1.18 -0.16 -11.99
C GLY A 15 1.61 -0.45 -10.54
N ASN A 16 2.39 0.44 -9.91
CA ASN A 16 2.67 0.32 -8.48
C ASN A 16 1.47 0.83 -7.69
N TYR A 17 1.17 0.13 -6.59
CA TYR A 17 0.11 0.50 -5.67
C TYR A 17 0.70 1.08 -4.39
N TYR A 18 0.03 2.10 -3.85
CA TYR A 18 0.42 2.81 -2.64
C TYR A 18 -0.75 2.92 -1.66
N TYR A 19 -0.41 2.97 -0.37
CA TYR A 19 -1.32 3.34 0.69
C TYR A 19 -0.98 4.73 1.20
N ALA A 20 -2.01 5.53 1.50
CA ALA A 20 -1.85 6.65 2.42
C ALA A 20 -1.58 6.14 3.83
N ILE A 21 -0.51 6.63 4.46
CA ILE A 21 -0.16 6.33 5.86
C ILE A 21 -0.30 7.54 6.77
N ASP A 22 -0.25 8.75 6.21
CA ASP A 22 -0.56 9.98 6.92
C ASP A 22 -1.23 11.01 6.00
N GLN A 23 -2.05 11.86 6.59
CA GLN A 23 -2.73 12.95 5.90
C GLN A 23 -2.80 14.13 6.87
N LYS A 24 -2.17 15.25 6.50
CA LYS A 24 -2.13 16.49 7.29
C LYS A 24 -2.31 17.67 6.35
N GLU A 25 -3.37 18.45 6.56
CA GLU A 25 -3.69 19.62 5.73
C GLU A 25 -3.69 19.25 4.24
N GLU A 26 -2.78 19.81 3.46
CA GLU A 26 -2.61 19.57 2.03
C GLU A 26 -1.54 18.51 1.73
N THR A 27 -0.87 17.94 2.73
CA THR A 27 0.16 16.90 2.54
C THR A 27 -0.41 15.51 2.73
N LEU A 28 -0.08 14.60 1.79
CA LEU A 28 -0.39 13.18 1.87
C LEU A 28 0.90 12.35 1.84
N ARG A 29 1.17 11.61 2.92
CA ARG A 29 2.29 10.66 2.95
C ARG A 29 1.82 9.30 2.48
N ILE A 30 2.46 8.79 1.43
CA ILE A 30 2.14 7.50 0.83
C ILE A 30 3.35 6.55 0.92
N VAL A 31 3.08 5.26 0.91
CA VAL A 31 4.11 4.21 0.89
C VAL A 31 3.68 3.13 -0.09
N ASN A 32 4.64 2.45 -0.73
CA ASN A 32 4.33 1.30 -1.56
C ASN A 32 3.55 0.24 -0.74
N ALA A 33 2.40 -0.19 -1.27
CA ALA A 33 1.46 -1.04 -0.56
C ALA A 33 2.03 -2.42 -0.26
N PHE A 34 2.83 -2.99 -1.18
CA PHE A 34 3.49 -4.27 -0.96
C PHE A 34 4.55 -4.17 0.12
N MET A 35 5.35 -3.09 0.11
CA MET A 35 6.34 -2.85 1.16
C MET A 35 5.67 -2.70 2.52
N ASP A 36 4.67 -1.84 2.66
CA ASP A 36 3.99 -1.64 3.95
C ASP A 36 3.32 -2.93 4.44
N LEU A 37 2.75 -3.77 3.56
CA LEU A 37 2.27 -5.10 3.96
C LEU A 37 3.39 -6.04 4.42
N SER A 38 4.56 -5.97 3.79
CA SER A 38 5.72 -6.81 4.13
C SER A 38 6.33 -6.49 5.49
N TYR A 39 6.22 -5.24 5.95
CA TYR A 39 6.75 -4.78 7.24
C TYR A 39 5.72 -4.74 8.38
N ARG A 40 4.44 -5.04 8.12
CA ARG A 40 3.37 -4.97 9.13
C ARG A 40 3.34 -6.14 10.13
N ARG A 41 3.97 -7.27 9.82
CA ARG A 41 3.93 -8.49 10.65
C ARG A 41 5.30 -8.83 11.21
N ILE A 42 5.30 -9.36 12.43
CA ILE A 42 6.47 -10.00 13.03
C ILE A 42 6.53 -11.43 12.51
N LEU A 43 7.71 -11.87 12.10
CA LEU A 43 7.97 -13.26 11.71
C LEU A 43 8.24 -14.08 12.98
N ASP A 44 7.18 -14.57 13.61
CA ASP A 44 7.29 -15.53 14.71
C ASP A 44 7.25 -16.97 14.22
N GLU A 45 7.49 -17.94 15.12
CA GLU A 45 7.50 -19.37 14.78
C GLU A 45 6.17 -19.80 14.16
N THR A 46 5.04 -19.35 14.72
CA THR A 46 3.70 -19.64 14.22
C THR A 46 3.53 -19.20 12.76
N TYR A 47 3.95 -17.98 12.43
CA TYR A 47 3.89 -17.46 11.07
C TYR A 47 4.78 -18.26 10.12
N MET A 48 5.98 -18.62 10.56
CA MET A 48 6.92 -19.41 9.75
C MET A 48 6.38 -20.83 9.48
N GLU A 49 5.71 -21.45 10.45
CA GLU A 49 5.05 -22.75 10.28
C GLU A 49 3.84 -22.67 9.32
N MET A 50 2.98 -21.66 9.49
CA MET A 50 1.80 -21.47 8.63
C MET A 50 2.15 -21.26 7.15
N HIS A 51 3.29 -20.64 6.88
CA HIS A 51 3.76 -20.30 5.54
C HIS A 51 4.99 -21.12 5.11
N ALA A 52 5.20 -22.28 5.73
CA ALA A 52 6.31 -23.16 5.40
C ALA A 52 6.27 -23.58 3.92
N GLY A 53 7.39 -23.34 3.21
CA GLY A 53 7.51 -23.63 1.78
C GLY A 53 7.02 -22.51 0.84
N GLU A 54 6.47 -21.42 1.38
CA GLU A 54 6.16 -20.22 0.59
C GLU A 54 7.40 -19.35 0.36
N ARG A 55 7.37 -18.52 -0.68
CA ARG A 55 8.33 -17.41 -0.82
C ARG A 55 8.01 -16.34 0.22
N ILE A 56 9.00 -15.70 0.81
CA ILE A 56 8.83 -14.69 1.88
C ILE A 56 7.81 -13.60 1.51
N GLY A 57 7.82 -13.14 0.26
CA GLY A 57 6.89 -12.12 -0.25
C GLY A 57 5.52 -12.64 -0.69
N GLN A 58 5.27 -13.95 -0.66
CA GLN A 58 4.06 -14.55 -1.23
C GLN A 58 2.80 -14.14 -0.48
N HIS A 59 2.86 -14.14 0.86
CA HIS A 59 1.74 -13.72 1.69
C HIS A 59 1.36 -12.24 1.49
N PRO A 60 2.27 -11.24 1.63
CA PRO A 60 1.92 -9.84 1.38
C PRO A 60 1.50 -9.58 -0.08
N TYR A 61 2.06 -10.32 -1.04
CA TYR A 61 1.61 -10.27 -2.43
C TYR A 61 0.16 -10.72 -2.57
N ASN A 62 -0.22 -11.86 -1.97
CA ASN A 62 -1.59 -12.36 -2.02
C ASN A 62 -2.58 -11.39 -1.35
N LEU A 63 -2.21 -10.83 -0.19
CA LEU A 63 -3.03 -9.81 0.48
C LEU A 63 -3.27 -8.58 -0.42
N LEU A 64 -2.22 -8.09 -1.09
CA LEU A 64 -2.34 -6.94 -1.97
C LEU A 64 -3.17 -7.27 -3.22
N LYS A 65 -2.92 -8.41 -3.85
CA LYS A 65 -3.64 -8.89 -5.03
C LYS A 65 -5.14 -8.99 -4.76
N ASP A 66 -5.51 -9.61 -3.64
CA ASP A 66 -6.91 -9.77 -3.26
C ASP A 66 -7.56 -8.40 -2.96
N HIS A 67 -6.82 -7.51 -2.30
CA HIS A 67 -7.29 -6.15 -2.04
C HIS A 67 -7.54 -5.36 -3.33
N ILE A 68 -6.60 -5.37 -4.27
CA ILE A 68 -6.76 -4.75 -5.59
C ILE A 68 -7.98 -5.31 -6.30
N HIS A 69 -8.15 -6.65 -6.32
CA HIS A 69 -9.29 -7.28 -6.94
C HIS A 69 -10.61 -6.83 -6.31
N MET A 70 -10.70 -6.72 -4.99
CA MET A 70 -11.91 -6.25 -4.32
C MET A 70 -12.24 -4.78 -4.65
N VAL A 71 -11.23 -3.90 -4.65
CA VAL A 71 -11.41 -2.47 -4.93
C VAL A 71 -11.75 -2.24 -6.40
N ALA A 72 -10.99 -2.82 -7.33
CA ALA A 72 -11.19 -2.64 -8.77
C ALA A 72 -12.55 -3.16 -9.24
N ASN A 73 -13.03 -4.27 -8.66
CA ASN A 73 -14.35 -4.82 -8.99
C ASN A 73 -15.51 -4.20 -8.20
N LYS A 74 -15.29 -3.10 -7.48
CA LYS A 74 -16.29 -2.42 -6.64
C LYS A 74 -16.98 -3.35 -5.63
N ARG A 75 -16.24 -4.36 -5.15
CA ARG A 75 -16.69 -5.32 -4.12
C ARG A 75 -16.31 -4.87 -2.71
N SER A 76 -15.74 -3.68 -2.55
CA SER A 76 -15.43 -3.07 -1.26
C SER A 76 -15.90 -1.62 -1.22
N ARG A 77 -15.99 -1.06 -0.01
CA ARG A 77 -16.27 0.37 0.21
C ARG A 77 -15.06 1.28 -0.06
N PHE A 78 -13.88 0.68 -0.28
CA PHE A 78 -12.64 1.40 -0.51
C PHE A 78 -12.52 1.81 -1.97
N LYS A 79 -11.71 2.82 -2.21
CA LYS A 79 -11.58 3.49 -3.50
C LYS A 79 -10.19 3.28 -4.08
N LEU A 80 -10.13 3.29 -5.41
CA LEU A 80 -8.90 3.32 -6.18
C LEU A 80 -8.80 4.70 -6.82
N TYR A 81 -7.66 5.35 -6.63
CA TYR A 81 -7.31 6.64 -7.20
C TYR A 81 -6.06 6.49 -8.06
N THR A 82 -5.93 7.31 -9.09
CA THR A 82 -4.64 7.48 -9.78
C THR A 82 -3.75 8.42 -8.98
N LEU A 83 -2.43 8.24 -9.05
CA LEU A 83 -1.49 9.16 -8.39
C LEU A 83 -1.67 10.59 -8.90
N GLU A 84 -1.93 10.77 -10.20
CA GLU A 84 -2.23 12.07 -10.80
C GLU A 84 -3.44 12.77 -10.16
N GLU A 85 -4.55 12.05 -9.94
CA GLU A 85 -5.72 12.59 -9.22
C GLU A 85 -5.37 12.99 -7.78
N ILE A 86 -4.49 12.25 -7.12
CA ILE A 86 -4.04 12.58 -5.76
C ILE A 86 -3.21 13.87 -5.76
N GLU A 87 -2.28 14.01 -6.69
CA GLU A 87 -1.36 15.16 -6.82
C GLU A 87 -2.11 16.47 -7.14
N GLN A 88 -3.29 16.40 -7.75
CA GLN A 88 -4.16 17.57 -7.95
C GLN A 88 -4.76 18.12 -6.65
N HIS A 89 -4.74 17.33 -5.57
CA HIS A 89 -5.39 17.66 -4.30
C HIS A 89 -4.44 17.74 -3.11
N TYR A 90 -3.24 17.17 -3.24
CA TYR A 90 -2.27 17.07 -2.16
C TYR A 90 -0.84 17.24 -2.66
N ASP A 91 0.02 17.78 -1.81
CA ASP A 91 1.46 17.61 -1.87
C ASP A 91 1.82 16.18 -1.41
N VAL A 92 2.25 15.34 -2.35
CA VAL A 92 2.46 13.91 -2.11
C VAL A 92 3.91 13.65 -1.71
N ILE A 93 4.09 13.12 -0.50
CA ILE A 93 5.37 12.63 -0.02
C ILE A 93 5.38 11.11 -0.12
N LEU A 94 6.17 10.58 -1.05
CA LEU A 94 6.46 9.15 -1.11
C LEU A 94 7.50 8.78 -0.05
N GLU A 95 7.13 7.90 0.87
CA GLU A 95 8.05 7.28 1.83
C GLU A 95 8.80 6.13 1.14
N PRO A 96 10.10 6.29 0.84
CA PRO A 96 10.87 5.26 0.21
C PRO A 96 11.28 4.19 1.22
N LEU A 97 11.68 3.02 0.71
CA LEU A 97 12.26 1.96 1.56
C LEU A 97 13.56 2.40 2.21
N TYR A 98 14.34 3.18 1.46
CA TYR A 98 15.69 3.55 1.78
C TYR A 98 15.98 4.95 1.24
N ILE A 99 16.61 5.77 2.07
CA ILE A 99 17.17 7.07 1.68
C ILE A 99 18.67 6.95 1.89
N PRO A 100 19.50 7.04 0.83
CA PRO A 100 20.95 7.08 1.01
C PRO A 100 21.34 8.32 1.81
N ASN A 101 22.21 8.14 2.80
CA ASN A 101 22.85 9.27 3.47
C ASN A 101 23.85 9.88 2.48
N THR A 102 23.50 11.03 1.91
CA THR A 102 24.42 11.87 1.11
C THR A 102 25.17 12.84 1.98
#